data_AF-A0A7W9XCX0-F1
#
_entry.id   AF-A0A7W9XCX0-F1
#
_cell.length_a   1.000
_cell.length_b   1.000
_cell.length_c   1.000
_cell.angle_alpha   90.00
_cell.angle_beta   90.00
_cell.angle_gamma   90.00
#
_symmetry.space_group_name_H-M   'P 1'
#
loop_
_entity.id
_entity.type
_entity.pdbx_description
1 polymer ?
#
loop_
_entity_poly.entity_id
_entity_poly.type
_entity_poly.pdbx_seq_one_letter_code
_entity_poly.pdbx_strand_id
1 'polypeptide(L)'
;MKKAIPLLCVFLLIAKIICAQTNKSEDIRLRVLHFNNIGKAYRFSTEDSTLTYLRFLGSVHTVGGKSYKILTSIWIWGLSHRATSRILVYTSNNGYVGNYYLTTTGDVPDYIKNNKLVFLNKGHDCDARLITYLDFDNGIPKQFFRKCKDSSGDIYAFSTD
;
A
#
# COMPACT_ATOMS: atom_id res chain seq x y z
N MET A 1 -9.30 21.33 -62.07
CA MET A 1 -9.92 21.32 -60.72
C MET A 1 -9.33 20.15 -59.94
N LYS A 2 -8.37 20.41 -59.03
CA LYS A 2 -7.71 19.36 -58.22
C LYS A 2 -8.40 19.33 -56.85
N LYS A 3 -9.06 18.21 -56.52
CA LYS A 3 -9.58 17.95 -55.18
C LYS A 3 -8.46 17.27 -54.37
N ALA A 4 -8.05 17.88 -53.26
CA ALA A 4 -7.13 17.30 -52.30
C ALA A 4 -7.75 17.44 -50.90
N ILE A 5 -8.25 16.32 -50.33
CA ILE A 5 -8.77 16.19 -48.96
C ILE A 5 -8.72 14.68 -48.61
N PRO A 6 -8.33 14.22 -47.40
CA PRO A 6 -7.39 14.81 -46.43
C PRO A 6 -6.42 13.76 -45.81
N LEU A 7 -5.19 14.16 -45.56
CA LEU A 7 -4.20 13.44 -44.74
C LEU A 7 -4.46 13.65 -43.23
N LEU A 8 -5.70 13.51 -42.76
CA LEU A 8 -6.10 13.85 -41.37
C LEU A 8 -6.47 12.63 -40.49
N CYS A 9 -6.54 11.42 -41.06
CA CYS A 9 -6.88 10.22 -40.29
C CYS A 9 -5.67 9.50 -39.66
N VAL A 10 -4.43 9.86 -40.02
CA VAL A 10 -3.24 9.13 -39.54
C VAL A 10 -2.74 9.67 -38.18
N PHE A 11 -3.06 10.91 -37.81
CA PHE A 11 -2.57 11.51 -36.57
C PHE A 11 -3.35 11.09 -35.30
N LEU A 12 -4.56 10.54 -35.44
CA LEU A 12 -5.39 10.08 -34.30
C LEU A 12 -5.02 8.67 -33.80
N LEU A 13 -4.22 7.91 -34.55
CA LEU A 13 -3.74 6.59 -34.12
C LEU A 13 -2.48 6.65 -33.24
N ILE A 14 -1.74 7.76 -33.29
CA ILE A 14 -0.47 7.91 -32.53
C ILE A 14 -0.72 8.39 -31.10
N ALA A 15 -1.87 9.02 -30.82
CA ALA A 15 -2.22 9.50 -29.48
C ALA A 15 -2.57 8.38 -28.48
N LYS A 16 -2.71 7.12 -28.92
CA LYS A 16 -3.01 5.98 -28.03
C LYS A 16 -1.78 5.31 -27.41
N ILE A 17 -0.57 5.79 -27.69
CA ILE A 17 0.69 5.22 -27.15
C ILE A 17 1.25 6.08 -26.01
N ILE A 18 0.39 6.84 -25.32
CA ILE A 18 0.79 7.65 -24.16
C ILE A 18 0.29 6.93 -22.89
N CYS A 19 1.25 6.49 -22.06
CA CYS A 19 1.12 5.78 -20.77
C CYS A 19 0.79 4.27 -20.80
N ALA A 20 1.75 3.45 -21.25
CA ALA A 20 1.81 2.02 -20.90
C ALA A 20 2.79 1.72 -19.74
N GLN A 21 3.05 2.71 -18.87
CA GLN A 21 3.83 2.56 -17.63
C GLN A 21 2.96 2.70 -16.37
N THR A 22 1.70 2.28 -16.42
CA THR A 22 1.01 1.84 -15.20
C THR A 22 1.57 0.47 -14.82
N ASN A 23 2.49 0.55 -13.87
CA ASN A 23 3.57 -0.39 -13.53
C ASN A 23 3.07 -1.74 -13.02
N LYS A 24 3.68 -2.85 -13.42
CA LYS A 24 3.46 -4.26 -12.95
C LYS A 24 3.15 -4.42 -11.44
N SER A 25 3.69 -3.54 -10.58
CA SER A 25 3.41 -3.51 -9.14
C SER A 25 1.97 -3.14 -8.77
N GLU A 26 1.33 -2.28 -9.56
CA GLU A 26 -0.06 -1.84 -9.35
C GLU A 26 -1.03 -2.99 -9.67
N ASP A 27 -0.78 -3.74 -10.75
CA ASP A 27 -1.57 -4.92 -11.13
C ASP A 27 -1.63 -5.96 -10.00
N ILE A 28 -0.48 -6.29 -9.40
CA ILE A 28 -0.45 -7.29 -8.32
C ILE A 28 -1.14 -6.78 -7.04
N ARG A 29 -1.08 -5.48 -6.74
CA ARG A 29 -1.78 -4.87 -5.59
C ARG A 29 -3.28 -4.94 -5.78
N LEU A 30 -3.78 -4.50 -6.94
CA LEU A 30 -5.20 -4.56 -7.28
C LEU A 30 -5.68 -6.01 -7.30
N ARG A 31 -4.91 -6.93 -7.85
CA ARG A 31 -5.21 -8.37 -7.85
C ARG A 31 -5.41 -8.92 -6.43
N VAL A 32 -4.52 -8.60 -5.50
CA VAL A 32 -4.67 -9.03 -4.09
C VAL A 32 -5.90 -8.42 -3.43
N LEU A 33 -6.22 -7.15 -3.72
CA LEU A 33 -7.46 -6.52 -3.25
C LEU A 33 -8.71 -7.18 -3.83
N HIS A 34 -8.69 -7.58 -5.11
CA HIS A 34 -9.79 -8.28 -5.78
C HIS A 34 -10.02 -9.69 -5.24
N PHE A 35 -8.97 -10.39 -4.81
CA PHE A 35 -9.12 -11.68 -4.13
C PHE A 35 -9.88 -11.57 -2.81
N ASN A 36 -9.86 -10.41 -2.15
CA ASN A 36 -10.60 -10.11 -0.94
C ASN A 36 -10.35 -11.11 0.23
N ASN A 37 -9.22 -11.80 0.21
CA ASN A 37 -8.83 -12.76 1.25
C ASN A 37 -8.13 -12.04 2.41
N ILE A 38 -8.88 -11.73 3.46
CA ILE A 38 -8.38 -11.03 4.64
C ILE A 38 -7.29 -11.84 5.34
N GLY A 39 -6.17 -11.19 5.66
CA GLY A 39 -5.05 -11.76 6.41
C GLY A 39 -4.13 -12.68 5.59
N LYS A 40 -4.53 -13.11 4.39
CA LYS A 40 -3.71 -13.98 3.54
C LYS A 40 -2.55 -13.21 2.92
N ALA A 41 -1.34 -13.70 3.14
CA ALA A 41 -0.14 -13.17 2.52
C ALA A 41 0.09 -13.80 1.14
N TYR A 42 0.48 -12.97 0.18
CA TYR A 42 0.83 -13.34 -1.18
C TYR A 42 2.28 -12.95 -1.44
N ARG A 43 3.04 -13.87 -2.03
CA ARG A 43 4.44 -13.64 -2.42
C ARG A 43 4.53 -13.61 -3.94
N PHE A 44 5.09 -12.53 -4.46
CA PHE A 44 5.41 -12.36 -5.87
C PHE A 44 6.92 -12.23 -6.03
N SER A 45 7.47 -12.85 -7.06
CA SER A 45 8.88 -12.75 -7.42
C SER A 45 9.02 -12.35 -8.88
N THR A 46 10.04 -11.56 -9.18
CA THR A 46 10.44 -11.21 -10.54
C THR A 46 11.76 -11.89 -10.90
N GLU A 47 12.13 -11.87 -12.17
CA GLU A 47 13.33 -12.55 -12.69
C GLU A 47 14.63 -12.01 -12.07
N ASP A 48 14.66 -10.72 -11.73
CA ASP A 48 15.74 -10.05 -11.00
C ASP A 48 15.79 -10.41 -9.50
N SER A 49 15.05 -11.45 -9.07
CA SER A 49 14.96 -11.91 -7.68
C SER A 49 14.36 -10.91 -6.68
N THR A 50 13.77 -9.82 -7.18
CA THR A 50 13.00 -8.90 -6.35
C THR A 50 11.73 -9.61 -5.83
N LEU A 51 11.42 -9.44 -4.55
CA LEU A 51 10.29 -10.07 -3.87
C LEU A 51 9.28 -9.03 -3.40
N THR A 52 8.00 -9.29 -3.61
CA THR A 52 6.92 -8.47 -3.02
C THR A 52 6.01 -9.35 -2.19
N TYR A 53 5.84 -9.00 -0.93
CA TYR A 53 4.84 -9.58 -0.03
C TYR A 53 3.68 -8.61 0.10
N LEU A 54 2.48 -9.07 -0.24
CA LEU A 54 1.24 -8.31 -0.14
C LEU A 54 0.28 -9.03 0.78
N ARG A 55 -0.40 -8.29 1.66
CA ARG A 55 -1.43 -8.84 2.55
C ARG A 55 -2.55 -7.84 2.73
N PHE A 56 -3.75 -8.22 2.32
CA PHE A 56 -4.96 -7.42 2.54
C PHE A 56 -5.45 -7.65 3.97
N LEU A 57 -5.56 -6.59 4.78
CA LEU A 57 -5.95 -6.71 6.18
C LEU A 57 -7.47 -6.54 6.41
N GLY A 58 -8.19 -6.09 5.38
CA GLY A 58 -9.60 -5.75 5.49
C GLY A 58 -9.85 -4.25 5.30
N SER A 59 -11.02 -3.82 5.75
CA SER A 59 -11.44 -2.42 5.68
C SER A 59 -11.55 -1.79 7.06
N VAL A 60 -11.28 -0.49 7.12
CA VAL A 60 -11.58 0.39 8.25
C VAL A 60 -12.59 1.45 7.81
N HIS A 61 -13.33 2.00 8.76
CA HIS A 61 -14.42 2.94 8.54
C HIS A 61 -14.18 4.21 9.36
N THR A 62 -14.59 5.36 8.83
CA THR A 62 -14.64 6.60 9.60
C THR A 62 -16.04 6.75 10.20
N VAL A 63 -16.16 7.53 11.29
CA VAL A 63 -17.47 7.91 11.85
C VAL A 63 -18.31 8.67 10.81
N GLY A 64 -17.66 9.41 9.90
CA GLY A 64 -18.29 10.09 8.77
C GLY A 64 -18.68 9.18 7.60
N GLY A 65 -18.62 7.86 7.75
CA GLY A 65 -19.10 6.88 6.76
C GLY A 65 -18.15 6.56 5.61
N LYS A 66 -16.92 7.11 5.60
CA LYS A 66 -15.91 6.74 4.59
C LYS A 66 -15.35 5.36 4.93
N SER A 67 -15.05 4.56 3.92
CA SER A 67 -14.44 3.24 4.08
C SER A 67 -13.13 3.14 3.31
N TYR A 68 -12.11 2.58 3.96
CA TYR A 68 -10.78 2.40 3.40
C TYR A 68 -10.34 0.96 3.49
N LYS A 69 -9.82 0.43 2.39
CA LYS A 69 -9.16 -0.88 2.30
C LYS A 69 -7.68 -0.74 2.66
N ILE A 70 -7.17 -1.67 3.45
CA ILE A 70 -5.81 -1.62 3.99
C ILE A 70 -5.01 -2.80 3.46
N LEU A 71 -3.93 -2.49 2.73
CA LEU A 71 -3.01 -3.46 2.14
C LEU A 71 -1.60 -3.21 2.68
N THR A 72 -0.97 -4.20 3.29
CA THR A 72 0.46 -4.09 3.64
C THR A 72 1.31 -4.57 2.48
N SER A 73 2.41 -3.86 2.20
CA SER A 73 3.36 -4.19 1.14
C SER A 73 4.77 -4.20 1.70
N ILE A 74 5.51 -5.28 1.47
CA ILE A 74 6.95 -5.36 1.72
C ILE A 74 7.61 -5.68 0.39
N TRP A 75 8.42 -4.76 -0.11
CA TRP A 75 9.16 -4.90 -1.36
C TRP A 75 10.65 -5.06 -1.05
N ILE A 76 11.18 -6.26 -1.30
CA ILE A 76 12.59 -6.59 -1.09
C ILE A 76 13.30 -6.58 -2.43
N TRP A 77 14.35 -5.79 -2.55
CA TRP A 77 15.02 -5.51 -3.82
C TRP A 77 16.55 -5.35 -3.65
N GLY A 78 17.24 -5.53 -4.78
CA GLY A 78 18.68 -5.37 -4.88
C GLY A 78 19.48 -6.49 -4.18
N LEU A 79 20.78 -6.54 -4.47
CA LEU A 79 21.69 -7.57 -3.95
C LEU A 79 21.86 -7.52 -2.43
N SER A 80 21.64 -6.35 -1.82
CA SER A 80 21.69 -6.18 -0.35
C SER A 80 20.37 -6.53 0.35
N HIS A 81 19.37 -7.03 -0.37
CA HIS A 81 18.04 -7.34 0.17
C HIS A 81 17.40 -6.18 0.93
N ARG A 82 17.49 -4.97 0.37
CA ARG A 82 16.84 -3.79 0.97
C ARG A 82 15.34 -3.99 0.94
N ALA A 83 14.66 -3.53 1.99
CA ALA A 83 13.22 -3.65 2.10
C ALA A 83 12.56 -2.26 2.14
N THR A 84 11.49 -2.10 1.36
CA THR A 84 10.58 -0.97 1.45
C THR A 84 9.24 -1.50 1.96
N SER A 85 8.89 -1.10 3.18
CA SER A 85 7.64 -1.49 3.83
C SER A 85 6.62 -0.36 3.77
N ARG A 86 5.37 -0.68 3.44
CA ARG A 86 4.29 0.29 3.37
C ARG A 86 2.98 -0.25 3.91
N ILE A 87 2.20 0.64 4.53
CA ILE A 87 0.76 0.50 4.69
C ILE A 87 0.12 1.28 3.55
N LEU A 88 -0.55 0.60 2.63
CA LEU A 88 -1.22 1.21 1.49
C LEU A 88 -2.71 1.35 1.80
N VAL A 89 -3.24 2.54 1.54
CA VAL A 89 -4.64 2.89 1.79
C VAL A 89 -5.36 3.05 0.46
N TYR A 90 -6.49 2.37 0.33
CA TYR A 90 -7.34 2.38 -0.86
C TYR A 90 -8.77 2.75 -0.48
N THR A 91 -9.53 3.31 -1.41
CA THR A 91 -10.98 3.47 -1.27
C THR A 91 -11.68 2.10 -1.32
N SER A 92 -12.97 2.06 -0.99
CA SER A 92 -13.80 0.86 -1.14
C SER A 92 -13.77 0.27 -2.57
N ASN A 93 -13.58 1.13 -3.58
CA ASN A 93 -13.54 0.78 -4.99
C ASN A 93 -12.11 0.50 -5.50
N ASN A 94 -11.15 0.23 -4.60
CA ASN A 94 -9.74 -0.03 -4.90
C ASN A 94 -9.00 1.16 -5.55
N GLY A 95 -9.51 2.40 -5.44
CA GLY A 95 -8.75 3.59 -5.82
C GLY A 95 -7.67 3.88 -4.79
N TYR A 96 -6.41 4.02 -5.21
CA TYR A 96 -5.31 4.35 -4.29
C TYR A 96 -5.50 5.73 -3.68
N VAL A 97 -5.28 5.85 -2.36
CA VAL A 97 -5.44 7.10 -1.60
C VAL A 97 -4.09 7.63 -1.12
N GLY A 98 -3.19 6.74 -0.72
CA GLY A 98 -1.88 7.10 -0.18
C GLY A 98 -1.30 5.98 0.67
N ASN A 99 -0.25 6.28 1.42
CA ASN A 99 0.49 5.28 2.18
C ASN A 99 1.23 5.83 3.39
N TYR A 100 1.66 4.92 4.26
CA TYR A 100 2.70 5.16 5.26
C TYR A 100 3.94 4.38 4.87
N TYR A 101 5.09 5.05 4.77
CA TYR A 101 6.40 4.39 4.67
C TYR A 101 6.86 3.96 6.05
N LEU A 102 7.31 2.72 6.17
CA LEU A 102 7.73 2.14 7.43
C LEU A 102 9.23 1.80 7.41
N THR A 103 9.86 1.91 8.57
CA THR A 103 11.30 1.74 8.74
C THR A 103 11.74 0.31 8.45
N THR A 104 11.02 -0.69 8.97
CA THR A 104 11.38 -2.11 8.87
C THR A 104 10.24 -2.98 8.34
N THR A 105 10.54 -4.24 8.03
CA THR A 105 9.54 -5.24 7.62
C THR A 105 8.63 -5.68 8.77
N GLY A 106 9.06 -5.51 10.02
CA GLY A 106 8.30 -5.83 11.21
C GLY A 106 7.35 -4.73 11.66
N ASP A 107 7.36 -3.58 11.00
CA ASP A 107 6.59 -2.40 11.40
C ASP A 107 5.19 -2.35 10.74
N VAL A 108 4.89 -3.30 9.86
CA VAL A 108 3.57 -3.42 9.25
C VAL A 108 2.53 -3.87 10.29
N PRO A 109 1.27 -3.43 10.18
CA PRO A 109 0.21 -3.91 11.06
C PRO A 109 -0.05 -5.40 10.83
N ASP A 110 -0.43 -6.09 11.90
CA ASP A 110 -0.68 -7.52 11.90
C ASP A 110 -2.09 -7.86 11.42
N TYR A 111 -3.08 -7.11 11.90
CA TYR A 111 -4.50 -7.33 11.62
C TYR A 111 -5.34 -6.08 11.91
N ILE A 112 -6.62 -6.15 11.56
CA ILE A 112 -7.64 -5.19 11.97
C ILE A 112 -8.48 -5.80 13.09
N LYS A 113 -8.72 -5.05 14.16
CA LYS A 113 -9.65 -5.41 15.23
C LYS A 113 -10.37 -4.17 15.72
N ASN A 114 -11.69 -4.25 15.88
CA ASN A 114 -12.52 -3.14 16.35
C ASN A 114 -12.25 -1.84 15.57
N ASN A 115 -12.26 -1.93 14.23
CA ASN A 115 -12.02 -0.80 13.32
C ASN A 115 -10.61 -0.16 13.37
N LYS A 116 -9.65 -0.81 14.05
CA LYS A 116 -8.29 -0.28 14.25
C LYS A 116 -7.26 -1.21 13.65
N LEU A 117 -6.20 -0.64 13.08
CA LEU A 117 -5.01 -1.42 12.75
C LEU A 117 -4.29 -1.76 14.05
N VAL A 118 -3.91 -3.02 14.19
CA VAL A 118 -3.20 -3.52 15.37
C VAL A 118 -1.79 -3.90 14.98
N PHE A 119 -0.82 -3.33 15.69
CA PHE A 119 0.60 -3.59 15.54
C PHE A 119 1.09 -4.33 16.78
N LEU A 120 1.61 -5.53 16.57
CA LEU A 120 2.32 -6.29 17.59
C LEU A 120 3.81 -6.00 17.46
N ASN A 121 4.48 -5.80 18.60
CA ASN A 121 5.92 -5.65 18.62
C ASN A 121 6.58 -7.05 18.59
N LYS A 122 6.85 -7.57 17.39
CA LYS A 122 7.48 -8.89 17.20
C LYS A 122 9.00 -8.83 17.02
N GLY A 123 9.59 -7.63 17.04
CA GLY A 123 11.04 -7.43 16.85
C GLY A 123 11.85 -7.77 18.10
N HIS A 124 13.09 -8.20 17.91
CA HIS A 124 13.98 -8.65 19.00
C HIS A 124 14.32 -7.53 20.02
N ASP A 125 14.29 -6.26 19.61
CA ASP A 125 14.70 -5.12 20.44
C ASP A 125 13.53 -4.28 21.01
N CYS A 126 12.30 -4.58 20.60
CA CYS A 126 11.10 -3.92 21.11
C CYS A 126 10.43 -4.72 22.24
N ASP A 127 9.73 -4.05 23.15
CA ASP A 127 8.94 -4.74 24.18
C ASP A 127 7.73 -5.42 23.51
N ALA A 128 7.77 -6.75 23.49
CA ALA A 128 6.76 -7.58 22.84
C ALA A 128 5.36 -7.53 23.48
N ARG A 129 5.24 -6.95 24.69
CA ARG A 129 3.96 -6.74 25.38
C ARG A 129 3.25 -5.48 24.88
N LEU A 130 3.95 -4.60 24.18
CA LEU A 130 3.36 -3.38 23.65
C LEU A 130 2.55 -3.66 22.40
N ILE A 131 1.37 -3.05 22.35
CA ILE A 131 0.47 -3.06 21.20
C ILE A 131 0.22 -1.62 20.82
N THR A 132 0.42 -1.28 19.55
CA THR A 132 0.01 0.02 19.01
C THR A 132 -1.30 -0.15 18.25
N TYR A 133 -2.22 0.79 18.44
CA TYR A 133 -3.49 0.86 17.71
C TYR A 133 -3.50 2.11 16.83
N LEU A 134 -3.86 1.94 15.56
CA LEU A 134 -4.10 3.07 14.66
C LEU A 134 -5.59 3.15 14.34
N ASP A 135 -6.20 4.27 14.70
CA ASP A 135 -7.63 4.54 14.59
C ASP A 135 -7.93 5.40 13.35
N PHE A 136 -9.01 5.08 12.64
CA PHE A 136 -9.47 5.78 11.44
C PHE A 136 -10.80 6.52 11.66
N ASP A 137 -11.35 6.54 12.87
CA ASP A 137 -12.65 7.13 13.18
C ASP A 137 -12.77 8.58 12.68
N ASN A 138 -11.69 9.37 12.80
CA ASN A 138 -11.60 10.77 12.37
C ASN A 138 -10.96 10.95 10.97
N GLY A 139 -10.95 9.91 10.15
CA GLY A 139 -10.25 9.89 8.86
C GLY A 139 -8.86 9.27 8.94
N ILE A 140 -8.10 9.36 7.85
CA ILE A 140 -6.74 8.81 7.77
C ILE A 140 -5.81 9.65 8.68
N PRO A 141 -5.18 9.08 9.71
CA PRO A 141 -4.28 9.84 10.58
C PRO A 141 -3.10 10.42 9.82
N LYS A 142 -2.84 11.73 9.96
CA LYS A 142 -1.69 12.37 9.29
C LYS A 142 -0.36 11.77 9.71
N GLN A 143 -0.28 11.33 10.97
CA GLN A 143 0.87 10.62 11.50
C GLN A 143 0.44 9.74 12.68
N PHE A 144 1.29 8.78 13.05
CA PHE A 144 1.15 8.04 14.30
C PHE A 144 2.51 7.66 14.87
N PHE A 145 2.56 7.52 16.20
CA PHE A 145 3.74 7.02 16.90
C PHE A 145 3.57 5.53 17.19
N ARG A 146 4.51 4.72 16.70
CA ARG A 146 4.61 3.30 17.02
C ARG A 146 5.69 3.12 18.07
N LYS A 147 5.25 2.88 19.30
CA LYS A 147 6.14 2.69 20.44
C LYS A 147 6.87 1.35 20.34
N CYS A 148 8.19 1.37 20.49
CA CYS A 148 9.03 0.17 20.51
C CYS A 148 9.37 -0.23 21.95
N LYS A 149 9.90 0.70 22.76
CA LYS A 149 10.31 0.46 24.15
C LYS A 149 10.36 1.78 24.93
N ASP A 150 10.01 1.81 26.21
CA ASP A 150 10.13 3.00 27.09
C ASP A 150 9.52 4.29 26.52
N SER A 151 10.32 5.23 26.02
CA SER A 151 9.85 6.43 25.29
C SER A 151 10.31 6.46 23.83
N SER A 152 10.92 5.37 23.35
CA SER A 152 11.42 5.23 21.99
C SER A 152 10.42 4.53 21.06
N GLY A 153 10.55 4.85 19.78
CA GLY A 153 9.70 4.34 18.71
C GLY A 153 9.86 5.18 17.46
N ASP A 154 9.01 4.90 16.48
CA ASP A 154 9.02 5.57 15.19
C ASP A 154 7.76 6.42 15.03
N ILE A 155 7.91 7.55 14.35
CA ILE A 155 6.77 8.36 13.88
C ILE A 155 6.63 8.12 12.38
N TYR A 156 5.47 7.65 11.96
CA TYR A 156 5.16 7.45 10.55
C TYR A 156 4.14 8.50 10.10
N ALA A 157 4.43 9.15 8.98
CA ALA A 157 3.56 10.14 8.37
C ALA A 157 2.84 9.55 7.15
N PHE A 158 1.58 9.95 6.96
CA PHE A 158 0.81 9.63 5.77
C PHE A 158 1.26 10.49 4.59
N SER A 159 1.44 9.87 3.44
CA SER A 159 1.81 10.51 2.18
C SER A 159 0.84 10.10 1.07
N THR A 160 0.49 11.06 0.22
CA THR A 160 -0.31 10.86 -1.00
C THR A 160 0.55 10.78 -2.27
N ASP A 161 1.86 10.73 -2.10
CA ASP A 161 2.83 10.66 -3.21
C ASP A 161 2.74 9.33 -3.98
#